data_AF-A0A9P5UIP6-F1
#
_entry.id   AF-A0A9P5UIP6-F1
#
_cell.length_a   1.000
_cell.length_b   1.000
_cell.length_c   1.000
_cell.angle_alpha   90.00
_cell.angle_beta   90.00
_cell.angle_gamma   90.00
#
_symmetry.space_group_name_H-M   'P 1'
#
loop_
_entity.id
_entity.type
_entity.pdbx_description
1 polymer ?
#
loop_
_entity_poly.entity_id
_entity_poly.type
_entity_poly.pdbx_seq_one_letter_code
_entity_poly.pdbx_strand_id
1 'polypeptide(L)'
;MSFLYSYFNDTSSEKENANALRTRFTGACRDALKAECKEYESDYEQKLRQAEIEFKRTKLDLKEQKDRQQMDAVLRVMNNLAQSDEYKGSSESIRTKLEKIRSWIDYAATKSNDHWTRERQQFNARYGGDKTTVEVPVAAAEESKPAV
;
A
#
# COMPACT_ATOMS: atom_id res chain seq x y z
N MET A 1 -14.86 -14.89 76.75
CA MET A 1 -15.08 -15.03 75.29
C MET A 1 -14.82 -13.69 74.61
N SER A 2 -13.56 -13.25 74.53
CA SER A 2 -13.22 -11.94 73.92
C SER A 2 -11.99 -11.96 73.01
N PHE A 3 -11.22 -13.06 72.97
CA PHE A 3 -10.09 -13.19 72.07
C PHE A 3 -10.53 -13.24 70.59
N LEU A 4 -11.59 -14.01 70.30
CA LEU A 4 -12.14 -14.12 68.94
C LEU A 4 -12.81 -12.84 68.45
N TYR A 5 -13.40 -12.02 69.35
CA TYR A 5 -14.03 -10.76 68.96
C TYR A 5 -13.00 -9.64 68.67
N SER A 6 -11.80 -9.74 69.26
CA SER A 6 -10.71 -8.81 68.99
C SER A 6 -9.90 -9.20 67.73
N TYR A 7 -9.77 -10.50 67.43
CA TYR A 7 -9.02 -10.98 66.27
C TYR A 7 -9.66 -10.58 64.93
N PHE A 8 -11.01 -10.49 64.87
CA PHE A 8 -11.73 -10.04 63.68
C PHE A 8 -12.00 -8.53 63.63
N ASN A 9 -11.84 -7.81 64.74
CA ASN A 9 -11.94 -6.34 64.76
C ASN A 9 -10.61 -5.65 64.44
N ASP A 10 -9.51 -6.41 64.37
CA ASP A 10 -8.16 -5.86 64.35
C ASP A 10 -7.27 -6.58 63.34
N THR A 11 -7.56 -6.39 62.05
CA THR A 11 -6.52 -6.41 61.02
C THR A 11 -6.78 -5.27 60.04
N SER A 12 -6.55 -4.02 60.49
CA SER A 12 -6.41 -2.87 59.58
C SER A 12 -5.51 -3.22 58.38
N SER A 13 -4.52 -4.08 58.59
CA SER A 13 -3.67 -4.72 57.57
C SER A 13 -4.42 -5.52 56.48
N GLU A 14 -5.47 -6.28 56.78
CA GLU A 14 -6.21 -7.03 55.74
C GLU A 14 -7.09 -6.10 54.90
N LYS A 15 -7.71 -5.10 55.54
CA LYS A 15 -8.48 -4.06 54.84
C LYS A 15 -7.57 -3.17 53.99
N GLU A 16 -6.37 -2.86 54.47
CA GLU A 16 -5.32 -2.16 53.73
C GLU A 16 -4.78 -3.00 52.58
N ASN A 17 -4.52 -4.30 52.80
CA ASN A 17 -4.09 -5.22 51.75
C ASN A 17 -5.16 -5.42 50.67
N ALA A 18 -6.43 -5.56 51.06
CA ALA A 18 -7.56 -5.63 50.13
C ALA A 18 -7.72 -4.34 49.32
N ASN A 19 -7.53 -3.17 49.96
CA ASN A 19 -7.52 -1.89 49.28
C ASN A 19 -6.31 -1.72 48.35
N ALA A 20 -5.13 -2.20 48.73
CA ALA A 20 -3.92 -2.19 47.89
C ALA A 20 -4.10 -3.10 46.66
N LEU A 21 -4.65 -4.31 46.85
CA LEU A 21 -5.01 -5.22 45.76
C LEU A 21 -6.06 -4.61 44.85
N ARG A 22 -7.13 -4.04 45.41
CA ARG A 22 -8.18 -3.36 44.64
C ARG A 22 -7.59 -2.19 43.86
N THR A 23 -6.69 -1.40 44.44
CA THR A 23 -6.05 -0.27 43.75
C THR A 23 -5.12 -0.74 42.63
N ARG A 24 -4.35 -1.82 42.83
CA ARG A 24 -3.52 -2.42 41.77
C ARG A 24 -4.37 -3.00 40.63
N PHE A 25 -5.42 -3.75 40.93
CA PHE A 25 -6.29 -4.35 39.90
C PHE A 25 -7.19 -3.33 39.20
N THR A 26 -7.81 -2.41 39.93
CA THR A 26 -8.77 -1.44 39.35
C THR A 26 -8.12 -0.17 38.84
N GLY A 27 -6.91 0.17 39.30
CA GLY A 27 -6.11 1.29 38.80
C GLY A 27 -5.09 0.80 37.77
N ALA A 28 -3.97 0.24 38.24
CA ALA A 28 -2.82 -0.08 37.37
C ALA A 28 -3.16 -1.06 36.24
N CYS A 29 -3.82 -2.20 36.53
CA CYS A 29 -4.16 -3.17 35.48
C CYS A 29 -5.20 -2.61 34.49
N ARG A 30 -6.19 -1.86 34.98
CA ARG A 30 -7.20 -1.22 34.12
C ARG A 30 -6.56 -0.17 33.20
N ASP A 31 -5.65 0.62 33.73
CA ASP A 31 -5.04 1.72 32.98
C ASP A 31 -4.00 1.18 31.98
N ALA A 32 -3.27 0.11 32.33
CA ALA A 32 -2.44 -0.65 31.39
C ALA A 32 -3.28 -1.25 30.25
N LEU A 33 -4.39 -1.91 30.57
CA LEU A 33 -5.28 -2.48 29.54
C LEU A 33 -5.86 -1.38 28.62
N LYS A 34 -6.20 -0.22 29.16
CA LYS A 34 -6.65 0.93 28.35
C LYS A 34 -5.54 1.47 27.45
N ALA A 35 -4.29 1.48 27.91
CA ALA A 35 -3.15 1.88 27.09
C ALA A 35 -2.92 0.88 25.95
N GLU A 36 -2.91 -0.41 26.25
CA GLU A 36 -2.81 -1.48 25.25
C GLU A 36 -3.93 -1.37 24.20
N CYS A 37 -5.19 -1.23 24.62
CA CYS A 37 -6.30 -1.06 23.67
C CYS A 37 -6.11 0.15 22.74
N LYS A 38 -5.59 1.27 23.25
CA LYS A 38 -5.33 2.47 22.44
C LYS A 38 -4.17 2.27 21.46
N GLU A 39 -3.12 1.57 21.88
CA GLU A 39 -2.01 1.21 20.99
C GLU A 39 -2.51 0.29 19.86
N TYR A 40 -3.29 -0.73 20.20
CA TYR A 40 -3.91 -1.61 19.20
C TYR A 40 -4.82 -0.86 18.21
N GLU A 41 -5.63 0.08 18.70
CA GLU A 41 -6.51 0.89 17.85
C GLU A 41 -5.68 1.77 16.89
N SER A 42 -4.66 2.45 17.41
CA SER A 42 -3.73 3.25 16.60
C SER A 42 -3.01 2.41 15.54
N ASP A 43 -2.45 1.26 15.92
CA ASP A 43 -1.76 0.35 15.01
C ASP A 43 -2.69 -0.19 13.92
N TYR A 44 -3.92 -0.53 14.30
CA TYR A 44 -4.93 -1.00 13.36
C TYR A 44 -5.29 0.11 12.35
N GLU A 45 -5.53 1.34 12.82
CA GLU A 45 -5.84 2.47 11.93
C GLU A 45 -4.68 2.80 10.99
N GLN A 46 -3.44 2.68 11.45
CA GLN A 46 -2.26 2.87 10.60
C GLN A 46 -2.17 1.79 9.53
N LYS A 47 -2.33 0.51 9.91
CA LYS A 47 -2.34 -0.61 8.96
C LYS A 47 -3.46 -0.49 7.94
N LEU A 48 -4.66 -0.07 8.38
CA LEU A 48 -5.79 0.15 7.49
C LEU A 48 -5.51 1.28 6.49
N ARG A 49 -4.98 2.42 6.97
CA ARG A 49 -4.57 3.53 6.10
C ARG A 49 -3.51 3.11 5.08
N GLN A 50 -2.50 2.34 5.49
CA GLN A 50 -1.47 1.83 4.61
C GLN A 50 -2.05 0.90 3.54
N ALA A 51 -2.91 -0.05 3.93
CA ALA A 51 -3.58 -0.96 3.00
C ALA A 51 -4.47 -0.22 1.99
N GLU A 52 -5.18 0.83 2.43
CA GLU A 52 -5.98 1.67 1.53
C GLU A 52 -5.12 2.43 0.51
N ILE A 53 -3.97 2.94 0.94
CA ILE A 53 -3.02 3.63 0.04
C ILE A 53 -2.46 2.65 -0.99
N GLU A 54 -2.03 1.46 -0.55
CA GLU A 54 -1.55 0.40 -1.43
C GLU A 54 -2.61 -0.03 -2.44
N PHE A 55 -3.85 -0.24 -2.00
CA PHE A 55 -4.96 -0.56 -2.89
C PHE A 55 -5.17 0.52 -3.96
N LYS A 56 -5.16 1.80 -3.56
CA LYS A 56 -5.29 2.92 -4.52
C LYS A 56 -4.11 2.98 -5.49
N ARG A 57 -2.89 2.70 -5.02
CA ARG A 57 -1.67 2.63 -5.85
C ARG A 57 -1.78 1.51 -6.88
N THR A 58 -2.12 0.30 -6.47
CA THR A 58 -2.30 -0.85 -7.38
C THR A 58 -3.39 -0.57 -8.41
N LYS A 59 -4.50 0.05 -7.99
CA LYS A 59 -5.56 0.45 -8.92
C LYS A 59 -5.08 1.46 -9.96
N LEU A 60 -4.25 2.43 -9.56
CA LEU A 60 -3.65 3.40 -10.47
C LEU A 60 -2.69 2.71 -11.46
N ASP A 61 -1.81 1.84 -10.96
CA ASP A 61 -0.85 1.08 -11.76
C ASP A 61 -1.56 0.19 -12.79
N LEU A 62 -2.64 -0.52 -12.40
CA LEU A 62 -3.43 -1.35 -13.31
C LEU A 62 -4.11 -0.53 -14.42
N LYS A 63 -4.61 0.67 -14.08
CA LYS A 63 -5.25 1.55 -15.06
C LYS A 63 -4.21 2.06 -16.07
N GLU A 64 -3.02 2.45 -15.61
CA GLU A 64 -1.92 2.83 -16.49
C GLU A 64 -1.46 1.69 -17.39
N GLN A 65 -1.30 0.49 -16.82
CA GLN A 65 -0.88 -0.68 -17.56
C GLN A 65 -1.87 -1.02 -18.67
N LYS A 66 -3.17 -0.97 -18.39
CA LYS A 66 -4.22 -1.20 -19.38
C LYS A 66 -4.13 -0.18 -20.53
N ASP A 67 -4.03 1.11 -20.21
CA ASP A 67 -3.96 2.16 -21.22
C ASP A 67 -2.68 2.05 -22.08
N ARG A 68 -1.55 1.68 -21.47
CA ARG A 68 -0.30 1.39 -22.20
C ARG A 68 -0.45 0.19 -23.12
N GLN A 69 -1.00 -0.92 -22.63
CA GLN A 69 -1.21 -2.12 -23.44
C GLN A 69 -2.11 -1.85 -24.66
N GLN A 70 -3.13 -1.01 -24.49
CA GLN A 70 -4.00 -0.58 -25.59
C GLN A 70 -3.24 0.26 -26.62
N MET A 71 -2.44 1.24 -26.18
CA MET A 71 -1.61 2.04 -27.09
C MET A 71 -0.57 1.20 -27.82
N ASP A 72 0.09 0.28 -27.11
CA ASP A 72 1.06 -0.64 -27.72
C ASP A 72 0.41 -1.59 -28.73
N ALA A 73 -0.84 -2.01 -28.50
CA ALA A 73 -1.59 -2.79 -29.48
C ALA A 73 -1.89 -1.98 -30.75
N VAL A 74 -2.33 -0.72 -30.60
CA VAL A 74 -2.60 0.19 -31.73
C VAL A 74 -1.31 0.46 -32.53
N LEU A 75 -0.21 0.78 -31.84
CA LEU A 75 1.08 1.01 -32.49
C LEU A 75 1.58 -0.22 -33.24
N ARG A 76 1.42 -1.42 -32.67
CA ARG A 76 1.75 -2.67 -33.36
C ARG A 76 0.93 -2.89 -34.62
N VAL A 77 -0.39 -2.65 -34.57
CA VAL A 77 -1.25 -2.75 -35.76
C VAL A 77 -0.81 -1.76 -36.83
N MET A 78 -0.50 -0.51 -36.46
CA MET A 78 -0.02 0.50 -37.41
C MET A 78 1.32 0.13 -38.04
N ASN A 79 2.28 -0.37 -37.25
CA ASN A 79 3.57 -0.80 -37.77
C ASN A 79 3.42 -2.00 -38.73
N ASN A 80 2.58 -2.97 -38.38
CA ASN A 80 2.30 -4.11 -39.24
C ASN A 80 1.62 -3.68 -40.55
N LEU A 81 0.67 -2.74 -40.46
CA LEU A 81 0.01 -2.17 -41.64
C LEU A 81 1.02 -1.49 -42.56
N ALA A 82 1.94 -0.68 -42.01
CA ALA A 82 2.98 -0.01 -42.79
C ALA A 82 3.95 -0.99 -43.49
N GLN A 83 4.12 -2.20 -42.96
CA GLN A 83 4.95 -3.25 -43.56
C GLN A 83 4.18 -4.14 -44.56
N SER A 84 2.85 -4.09 -44.54
CA SER A 84 2.00 -4.91 -45.41
C SER A 84 2.20 -4.57 -46.89
N ASP A 85 2.04 -5.57 -47.74
CA ASP A 85 2.13 -5.38 -49.19
C ASP A 85 0.93 -4.57 -49.72
N GLU A 86 -0.21 -4.62 -49.04
CA GLU A 86 -1.37 -3.76 -49.29
C GLU A 86 -1.01 -2.27 -49.13
N TYR A 87 -0.23 -1.92 -48.10
CA TYR A 87 0.25 -0.56 -47.90
C TYR A 87 1.26 -0.13 -48.96
N LYS A 88 2.22 -1.01 -49.31
CA LYS A 88 3.21 -0.73 -50.36
C LYS A 88 2.55 -0.55 -51.73
N GLY A 89 1.53 -1.34 -52.05
CA GLY A 89 0.73 -1.23 -53.27
C GLY A 89 -0.31 -0.09 -53.26
N SER A 90 -0.52 0.57 -52.12
CA SER A 90 -1.52 1.63 -52.00
C SER A 90 -1.09 2.93 -52.68
N SER A 91 -2.07 3.76 -53.04
CA SER A 91 -1.83 5.06 -53.65
C SER A 91 -1.20 6.05 -52.66
N GLU A 92 -0.47 7.04 -53.18
CA GLU A 92 0.22 8.04 -52.37
C GLU A 92 -0.72 8.82 -51.43
N SER A 93 -1.96 9.04 -51.86
CA SER A 93 -3.00 9.65 -51.03
C SER A 93 -3.34 8.81 -49.78
N ILE A 94 -3.36 7.48 -49.92
CA ILE A 94 -3.64 6.55 -48.82
C ILE A 94 -2.45 6.52 -47.86
N ARG A 95 -1.22 6.42 -48.39
CA ARG A 95 0.01 6.45 -47.55
C ARG A 95 0.11 7.74 -46.74
N THR A 96 -0.15 8.89 -47.36
CA THR A 96 -0.13 10.19 -46.68
C THR A 96 -1.17 10.27 -45.56
N LYS A 97 -2.38 9.73 -45.76
CA LYS A 97 -3.42 9.67 -44.72
C LYS A 97 -3.01 8.77 -43.55
N LEU A 98 -2.41 7.62 -43.85
CA LEU A 98 -1.94 6.68 -42.83
C LEU A 98 -0.76 7.24 -42.02
N GLU A 99 0.17 7.94 -42.66
CA GLU A 99 1.26 8.63 -41.96
C GLU A 99 0.73 9.73 -41.03
N LYS A 100 -0.31 10.46 -41.44
CA LYS A 100 -1.00 11.43 -40.60
C LYS A 100 -1.68 10.77 -39.39
N ILE A 101 -2.32 9.62 -39.58
CA ILE A 101 -2.91 8.84 -38.50
C ILE A 101 -1.83 8.36 -37.53
N ARG A 102 -0.69 7.89 -38.04
CA ARG A 102 0.45 7.49 -37.21
C ARG A 102 0.95 8.65 -36.35
N SER A 103 1.14 9.83 -36.94
CA SER A 103 1.54 11.03 -36.21
C SER A 103 0.55 11.40 -35.09
N TRP A 104 -0.75 11.24 -35.32
CA TRP A 104 -1.77 11.44 -34.27
C TRP A 104 -1.70 10.40 -33.16
N ILE A 105 -1.41 9.14 -33.49
CA ILE A 105 -1.24 8.07 -32.50
C ILE A 105 0.01 8.32 -31.67
N ASP A 106 1.13 8.70 -32.28
CA ASP A 106 2.36 9.04 -31.56
C ASP A 106 2.14 10.26 -30.64
N TYR A 107 1.41 11.26 -31.11
CA TYR A 107 0.99 12.40 -30.28
C TYR A 107 0.08 11.96 -29.11
N ALA A 108 -0.87 11.06 -29.34
CA ALA A 108 -1.71 10.53 -28.28
C ALA A 108 -0.90 9.72 -27.25
N ALA A 109 0.09 8.94 -27.70
CA ALA A 109 0.98 8.18 -26.82
C ALA A 109 1.81 9.08 -25.91
N THR A 110 2.39 10.16 -26.47
CA THR A 110 3.13 11.16 -25.66
C THR A 110 2.24 11.85 -24.64
N LYS A 111 1.03 12.28 -25.04
CA LYS A 111 0.05 12.88 -24.11
C LYS A 111 -0.44 11.92 -23.03
N SER A 112 -0.60 10.64 -23.36
CA SER A 112 -0.93 9.61 -22.38
C SER A 112 0.17 9.47 -21.34
N ASN A 113 1.45 9.43 -21.75
CA ASN A 113 2.58 9.39 -20.82
C ASN A 113 2.65 10.64 -19.92
N ASP A 114 2.43 11.84 -20.47
CA ASP A 114 2.39 13.08 -19.69
C ASP A 114 1.25 13.07 -18.66
N HIS A 115 0.08 12.54 -19.03
CA HIS A 115 -1.06 12.40 -18.16
C HIS A 115 -0.73 11.45 -17.00
N TRP A 116 -0.20 10.26 -17.30
CA TRP A 116 0.16 9.28 -16.27
C TRP A 116 1.27 9.76 -15.33
N THR A 117 2.24 10.51 -15.85
CA THR A 117 3.27 11.16 -15.04
C THR A 117 2.65 12.15 -14.05
N ARG A 118 1.70 12.97 -14.50
CA ARG A 118 0.98 13.93 -13.64
C ARG A 118 0.10 13.23 -12.60
N GLU A 119 -0.64 12.19 -12.99
CA GLU A 119 -1.47 11.40 -12.08
C GLU A 119 -0.62 10.76 -10.96
N ARG A 120 0.55 10.18 -11.30
CA ARG A 120 1.49 9.64 -10.30
C ARG A 120 2.03 10.72 -9.37
N GLN A 121 2.40 11.89 -9.90
CA GLN A 121 2.85 13.02 -9.08
C GLN A 121 1.76 13.47 -8.11
N GLN A 122 0.51 13.60 -8.56
CA GLN A 122 -0.61 13.95 -7.70
C GLN A 122 -0.90 12.87 -6.65
N PHE A 123 -0.81 11.59 -7.03
CA PHE A 123 -0.95 10.48 -6.10
C PHE A 123 0.13 10.54 -5.01
N ASN A 124 1.40 10.73 -5.38
CA ASN A 124 2.51 10.84 -4.45
C ASN A 124 2.40 12.11 -3.59
N ALA A 125 1.91 13.23 -4.12
CA ALA A 125 1.67 14.43 -3.32
C ALA A 125 0.56 14.23 -2.28
N ARG A 126 -0.45 13.41 -2.60
CA ARG A 126 -1.59 13.13 -1.71
C ARG A 126 -1.30 12.04 -0.68
N TYR A 127 -0.49 11.04 -1.04
CA TYR A 127 -0.32 9.81 -0.24
C TYR A 127 1.15 9.45 0.06
N GLY A 128 2.13 10.07 -0.61
CA GLY A 128 3.57 9.85 -0.40
C GLY A 128 4.19 10.69 0.72
N GLY A 129 3.36 11.21 1.61
CA GLY A 129 3.75 12.09 2.72
C GLY A 129 4.43 11.38 3.90
N ASP A 130 4.63 10.06 3.87
CA ASP A 130 5.42 9.34 4.87
C ASP A 130 6.64 8.66 4.24
N LYS A 131 7.81 9.25 4.53
CA LYS A 131 9.12 8.62 4.33
C LYS A 131 9.30 7.50 5.34
N THR A 132 8.75 6.32 5.07
CA THR A 132 9.26 5.08 5.65
C THR A 132 9.73 4.20 4.51
N THR A 133 11.02 4.34 4.20
CA THR A 133 11.78 3.38 3.41
C THR A 133 11.67 2.03 4.14
N VAL A 134 10.78 1.16 3.70
CA VAL A 134 10.82 -0.25 4.08
C VAL A 134 11.95 -0.86 3.26
N GLU A 135 13.16 -0.87 3.82
CA GLU A 135 14.22 -1.75 3.33
C GLU A 135 13.75 -3.18 3.54
N VAL A 136 13.38 -3.85 2.44
CA VAL A 136 13.14 -5.28 2.43
C VAL A 136 14.51 -5.96 2.61
N PRO A 137 14.77 -6.72 3.68
CA PRO A 137 16.00 -7.47 3.79
C PRO A 137 15.98 -8.57 2.73
N VAL A 138 16.85 -8.44 1.73
CA VAL A 138 17.15 -9.51 0.80
C VAL A 138 17.82 -10.62 1.61
N ALA A 139 17.06 -11.67 1.92
CA ALA A 139 17.59 -12.91 2.43
C ALA A 139 18.62 -13.42 1.41
N ALA A 140 19.90 -13.38 1.77
CA ALA A 140 20.95 -13.95 0.98
C ALA A 140 20.70 -15.45 0.85
N ALA A 141 20.45 -15.90 -0.38
CA ALA A 141 20.47 -17.31 -0.72
C ALA A 141 21.92 -17.78 -0.61
N GLU A 142 22.28 -18.45 0.49
CA GLU A 142 23.51 -19.24 0.54
C GLU A 142 23.31 -20.51 -0.29
N GLU A 143 24.00 -20.53 -1.42
CA GLU A 143 24.14 -21.68 -2.30
C GLU A 143 24.79 -22.85 -1.56
N SER A 144 24.00 -23.91 -1.35
CA SER A 144 24.48 -25.25 -1.03
C SER A 144 25.36 -25.78 -2.17
N LYS A 145 26.69 -25.76 -2.01
CA LYS A 145 27.59 -26.57 -2.83
C LYS A 145 27.59 -28.02 -2.37
N PRO A 146 27.51 -29.01 -3.28
CA PRO A 146 27.71 -30.41 -2.91
C PRO A 146 29.22 -30.69 -2.78
N ALA A 147 29.63 -31.31 -1.68
CA ALA A 147 30.97 -31.86 -1.54
C ALA A 147 31.05 -33.20 -2.29
N VAL A 148 32.03 -33.28 -3.19
CA VAL A 148 32.57 -34.50 -3.79
C VAL A 148 33.48 -35.19 -2.79
#